data_AF-A0A258B430-F1
#
_entry.id   AF-A0A258B430-F1
#
_cell.length_a   1.000
_cell.length_b   1.000
_cell.length_c   1.000
_cell.angle_alpha   90.00
_cell.angle_beta   90.00
_cell.angle_gamma   90.00
#
_symmetry.space_group_name_H-M   'P 1'
#
loop_
_entity.id
_entity.type
_entity.pdbx_description
1 polymer ?
#
loop_
_entity_poly.entity_id
_entity_poly.type
_entity_poly.pdbx_seq_one_letter_code
_entity_poly.pdbx_strand_id
1 'polypeptide(L)'
;MQTWLIYALLTVLSWGVYGVILHAARSKMPMGPETPNASLKAFLFVCIAYALIGIVAALVLKARGTNWSFTGDTGSGIPLSLIAGIAGALGALTLVLALGAASAPLIKGGGGFGLAAAAAVMPIVFAGAPVINTITAMLVHPPEGGFKSLPVPFLIGCLMAASGAFLVAKYAPSNTGGAAHKPAAASKPH
;
A
#
# COMPACT_ATOMS: atom_id res chain seq x y z
N MET A 1 -3.43 24.23 -10.37
CA MET A 1 -3.29 22.76 -10.39
C MET A 1 -4.68 22.14 -10.28
N GLN A 2 -5.04 21.17 -11.12
CA GLN A 2 -6.37 20.55 -11.07
C GLN A 2 -6.55 19.74 -9.77
N THR A 3 -7.71 19.87 -9.12
CA THR A 3 -7.99 19.28 -7.79
C THR A 3 -7.78 17.77 -7.74
N TRP A 4 -8.13 17.05 -8.81
CA TRP A 4 -7.94 15.60 -8.88
C TRP A 4 -6.46 15.19 -8.78
N LEU A 5 -5.55 15.99 -9.33
CA LEU A 5 -4.11 15.73 -9.29
C LEU A 5 -3.57 15.87 -7.86
N ILE A 6 -4.08 16.84 -7.10
CA ILE A 6 -3.74 17.02 -5.69
C ILE A 6 -4.16 15.78 -4.89
N TYR A 7 -5.39 15.28 -5.10
CA TYR A 7 -5.86 14.08 -4.42
C TYR A 7 -5.03 12.84 -4.80
N ALA A 8 -4.67 12.68 -6.06
CA ALA A 8 -3.79 11.60 -6.50
C ALA A 8 -2.41 11.67 -5.84
N LEU A 9 -1.79 12.86 -5.78
CA LEU A 9 -0.49 13.04 -5.12
C LEU A 9 -0.57 12.83 -3.61
N LEU A 10 -1.68 13.21 -2.96
CA LEU A 10 -1.93 12.90 -1.55
C LEU A 10 -2.10 11.39 -1.32
N THR A 11 -2.71 10.66 -2.26
CA THR A 11 -2.75 9.20 -2.22
C THR A 11 -1.34 8.61 -2.30
N VAL A 12 -0.50 9.08 -3.24
CA VAL A 12 0.90 8.64 -3.36
C VAL A 12 1.67 8.90 -2.07
N LEU A 13 1.56 10.11 -1.51
CA LEU A 13 2.18 10.45 -0.24
C LEU A 13 1.73 9.52 0.88
N SER A 14 0.41 9.35 1.04
CA SER A 14 -0.18 8.57 2.14
C SER A 14 0.23 7.11 2.07
N TRP A 15 0.14 6.49 0.89
CA TRP A 15 0.54 5.10 0.69
C TRP A 15 2.06 4.91 0.74
N GLY A 16 2.83 5.88 0.27
CA GLY A 16 4.29 5.84 0.32
C GLY A 16 4.82 5.81 1.76
N VAL A 17 4.31 6.68 2.64
CA VAL A 17 4.71 6.69 4.06
C VAL A 17 4.10 5.51 4.84
N TYR A 18 2.92 5.04 4.43
CA TYR A 18 2.15 4.01 5.12
C TYR A 18 2.99 2.76 5.43
N GLY A 19 3.63 2.13 4.45
CA GLY A 19 4.33 0.87 4.71
C GLY A 19 5.59 1.01 5.58
N VAL A 20 6.26 2.16 5.56
CA VAL A 20 7.37 2.44 6.49
C VAL A 20 6.84 2.56 7.92
N ILE A 21 5.78 3.35 8.11
CA ILE A 21 5.14 3.53 9.42
C ILE A 21 4.57 2.21 9.92
N LEU A 22 3.95 1.42 9.04
CA LEU A 22 3.35 0.13 9.39
C LEU A 22 4.40 -0.92 9.74
N HIS A 23 5.51 -0.97 9.00
CA HIS A 23 6.65 -1.82 9.35
C HIS A 23 7.20 -1.45 10.73
N ALA A 24 7.38 -0.15 11.00
CA ALA A 24 7.84 0.33 12.29
C ALA A 24 6.84 0.02 13.43
N ALA A 25 5.54 0.21 13.20
CA ALA A 25 4.49 -0.08 14.17
C ALA A 25 4.46 -1.58 14.52
N ARG A 26 4.55 -2.45 13.51
CA ARG A 26 4.67 -3.89 13.70
C ARG A 26 5.92 -4.26 14.51
N SER A 27 7.08 -3.69 14.20
CA SER A 27 8.34 -3.99 14.88
C SER A 27 8.35 -3.55 16.35
N LYS A 28 7.40 -2.71 16.76
CA LYS A 28 7.16 -2.30 18.15
C LYS A 28 6.10 -3.15 18.88
N MET A 29 5.49 -4.12 18.20
CA MET A 29 4.57 -5.06 18.85
C MET A 29 5.33 -6.05 19.75
N PRO A 30 4.66 -6.67 20.74
CA PRO A 30 5.30 -7.63 21.64
C PRO A 30 6.03 -8.75 20.88
N MET A 31 7.30 -8.93 21.22
CA MET A 31 8.18 -9.95 20.65
C MET A 31 8.17 -11.24 21.49
N GLY A 32 8.77 -12.31 20.96
CA GLY A 32 8.79 -13.63 21.60
C GLY A 32 7.62 -14.51 21.10
N PRO A 33 6.87 -15.18 21.99
CA PRO A 33 5.73 -16.02 21.59
C PRO A 33 4.68 -15.29 20.75
N GLU A 34 4.53 -13.97 20.96
CA GLU A 34 3.54 -13.11 20.29
C GLU A 34 3.98 -12.59 18.92
N THR A 35 5.21 -12.85 18.49
CA THR A 35 5.76 -12.38 17.21
C THR A 35 4.87 -12.71 15.99
N PRO A 36 4.26 -13.91 15.88
CA PRO A 36 3.36 -14.23 14.77
C PRO A 36 2.14 -13.29 14.68
N ASN A 37 1.69 -12.75 15.82
CA ASN A 37 0.52 -11.88 15.91
C ASN A 37 0.85 -10.41 15.64
N ALA A 38 2.12 -10.01 15.57
CA ALA A 38 2.54 -8.62 15.43
C ALA A 38 1.90 -7.91 14.21
N SER A 39 1.85 -8.61 13.06
CA SER A 39 1.20 -8.06 11.84
C SER A 39 -0.29 -7.85 12.03
N LEU A 40 -0.99 -8.82 12.63
CA LEU A 40 -2.43 -8.75 12.84
C LEU A 40 -2.80 -7.66 13.86
N LYS A 41 -2.01 -7.54 14.93
CA LYS A 41 -2.16 -6.45 15.92
C LYS A 41 -1.98 -5.09 15.27
N ALA A 42 -0.98 -4.91 14.41
CA ALA A 42 -0.80 -3.66 13.66
C ALA A 42 -1.96 -3.41 12.69
N PHE A 43 -2.40 -4.44 11.95
CA PHE A 43 -3.53 -4.34 11.02
C PHE A 43 -4.85 -4.00 11.72
N LEU A 44 -5.11 -4.50 12.92
CA LEU A 44 -6.31 -4.16 13.69
C LEU A 44 -6.47 -2.64 13.84
N PHE A 45 -5.39 -1.92 14.15
CA PHE A 45 -5.43 -0.46 14.25
C PHE A 45 -5.58 0.23 12.90
N VAL A 46 -5.16 -0.40 11.79
CA VAL A 46 -5.47 0.08 10.44
C VAL A 46 -6.99 -0.02 10.18
N CYS A 47 -7.62 -1.14 10.57
CA CYS A 47 -9.08 -1.30 10.44
C CYS A 47 -9.84 -0.28 11.29
N ILE A 48 -9.39 -0.03 12.53
CA ILE A 48 -9.97 1.00 13.39
C ILE A 48 -9.86 2.38 12.72
N ALA A 49 -8.70 2.72 12.15
CA ALA A 49 -8.52 3.97 11.42
C ALA A 49 -9.49 4.08 10.22
N TYR A 50 -9.71 3.00 9.47
CA TYR A 50 -10.67 2.98 8.36
C TYR A 50 -12.10 3.24 8.85
N ALA A 51 -12.51 2.65 9.98
CA ALA A 51 -13.80 2.90 10.58
C ALA A 51 -13.96 4.37 11.00
N LEU A 52 -12.93 4.98 11.60
CA LEU A 52 -12.93 6.40 11.97
C LEU A 52 -13.07 7.31 10.74
N ILE A 53 -12.36 7.02 9.66
CA ILE A 53 -12.50 7.77 8.40
C ILE A 53 -13.90 7.59 7.81
N GLY A 54 -14.51 6.41 7.93
CA GLY A 54 -15.90 6.18 7.55
C GLY A 54 -16.89 7.08 8.32
N ILE A 55 -16.68 7.25 9.63
CA ILE A 55 -17.48 8.18 10.46
C ILE A 55 -17.29 9.62 9.96
N VAL A 56 -16.05 10.04 9.70
CA VAL A 56 -15.75 11.38 9.16
C VAL A 56 -16.46 11.60 7.82
N ALA A 57 -16.43 10.61 6.92
CA ALA A 57 -17.14 10.69 5.64
C ALA A 57 -18.66 10.87 5.83
N ALA A 58 -19.28 10.13 6.75
CA ALA A 58 -20.70 10.27 7.06
C ALA A 58 -21.05 11.66 7.63
N LEU A 59 -20.19 12.21 8.51
CA LEU A 59 -20.36 13.56 9.04
C LEU A 59 -20.24 14.64 7.94
N VAL A 60 -19.29 14.48 7.01
CA VAL A 60 -19.12 15.38 5.87
C VAL A 60 -20.32 15.32 4.93
N LEU A 61 -20.85 14.11 4.65
CA LEU A 61 -22.08 13.95 3.85
C LEU A 61 -23.27 14.65 4.51
N LYS A 62 -23.45 14.46 5.82
CA LYS A 62 -24.48 15.14 6.60
C LYS A 62 -24.35 16.67 6.51
N ALA A 63 -23.13 17.19 6.71
CA ALA A 63 -22.85 18.63 6.65
C ALA A 63 -23.10 19.23 5.26
N ARG A 64 -22.97 18.42 4.20
CA ARG A 64 -23.26 18.82 2.81
C ARG A 64 -24.75 18.72 2.44
N GLY A 65 -25.62 18.27 3.35
CA GLY A 65 -27.06 18.20 3.12
C GLY A 65 -27.48 17.20 2.04
N THR A 66 -26.73 16.10 1.87
CA THR A 66 -27.10 15.07 0.88
C THR A 66 -28.48 14.46 1.18
N ASN A 67 -29.18 14.01 0.14
CA ASN A 67 -30.46 13.32 0.23
C ASN A 67 -30.33 11.85 0.68
N TRP A 68 -29.10 11.36 0.90
CA TRP A 68 -28.79 9.98 1.28
C TRP A 68 -29.29 8.91 0.30
N SER A 69 -29.59 9.29 -0.95
CA SER A 69 -29.81 8.33 -2.02
C SER A 69 -28.47 7.77 -2.48
N PHE A 70 -28.33 6.45 -2.45
CA PHE A 70 -27.14 5.72 -2.90
C PHE A 70 -27.36 4.96 -4.21
N THR A 71 -28.45 5.28 -4.91
CA THR A 71 -28.85 4.69 -6.18
C THR A 71 -28.88 5.80 -7.22
N GLY A 72 -28.15 5.61 -8.32
CA GLY A 72 -28.20 6.46 -9.51
C GLY A 72 -29.01 5.81 -10.63
N ASP A 73 -29.06 6.47 -11.78
CA ASP A 73 -29.85 6.05 -12.95
C ASP A 73 -29.49 4.64 -13.47
N THR A 74 -28.27 4.19 -13.21
CA THR A 74 -27.73 2.89 -13.64
C THR A 74 -27.65 1.85 -12.53
N GLY A 75 -28.15 2.17 -11.31
CA GLY A 75 -28.18 1.26 -10.16
C GLY A 75 -27.47 1.79 -8.92
N SER A 76 -27.29 0.91 -7.92
CA SER A 76 -26.63 1.27 -6.65
C SER A 76 -25.13 1.05 -6.70
N GLY A 77 -24.36 2.07 -6.29
CA GLY A 77 -22.90 1.97 -6.13
C GLY A 77 -22.46 1.24 -4.86
N ILE A 78 -23.40 0.87 -3.96
CA ILE A 78 -23.08 0.27 -2.66
C ILE A 78 -22.29 -1.05 -2.81
N PRO A 79 -22.72 -2.04 -3.63
CA PRO A 79 -22.02 -3.33 -3.69
C PRO A 79 -20.59 -3.19 -4.22
N LEU A 80 -20.39 -2.38 -5.26
CA LEU A 80 -19.07 -2.12 -5.83
C LEU A 80 -18.16 -1.37 -4.85
N SER A 81 -18.72 -0.40 -4.11
CA SER A 81 -17.97 0.32 -3.08
C SER A 81 -17.53 -0.59 -1.94
N LEU A 82 -18.39 -1.54 -1.54
CA LEU A 82 -18.04 -2.53 -0.51
C LEU A 82 -16.96 -3.49 -0.99
N ILE A 83 -17.07 -4.02 -2.20
CA ILE A 83 -16.06 -4.90 -2.80
C ILE A 83 -14.73 -4.16 -2.94
N ALA A 84 -14.74 -2.89 -3.38
CA ALA A 84 -13.54 -2.06 -3.45
C ALA A 84 -12.91 -1.84 -2.06
N GLY A 85 -13.73 -1.61 -1.03
CA GLY A 85 -13.28 -1.50 0.36
C GLY A 85 -12.62 -2.79 0.87
N ILE A 86 -13.22 -3.96 0.59
CA ILE A 86 -12.65 -5.27 0.94
C ILE A 86 -11.33 -5.49 0.20
N ALA A 87 -11.26 -5.18 -1.10
CA ALA A 87 -10.03 -5.29 -1.87
C ALA A 87 -8.90 -4.43 -1.28
N GLY A 88 -9.21 -3.19 -0.89
CA GLY A 88 -8.25 -2.31 -0.21
C GLY A 88 -7.79 -2.86 1.16
N ALA A 89 -8.72 -3.35 1.97
CA ALA A 89 -8.41 -3.93 3.29
C ALA A 89 -7.57 -5.21 3.19
N LEU A 90 -7.87 -6.09 2.22
CA LEU A 90 -7.07 -7.28 1.93
C LEU A 90 -5.67 -6.91 1.43
N GLY A 91 -5.55 -5.87 0.60
CA GLY A 91 -4.27 -5.31 0.19
C GLY A 91 -3.43 -4.85 1.39
N ALA A 92 -4.03 -4.09 2.31
CA ALA A 92 -3.37 -3.64 3.53
C ALA A 92 -2.97 -4.80 4.48
N LEU A 93 -3.83 -5.82 4.62
CA LEU A 93 -3.54 -7.02 5.40
C LEU A 93 -2.35 -7.80 4.82
N THR A 94 -2.40 -8.08 3.52
CA THR A 94 -1.34 -8.84 2.85
C THR A 94 -0.03 -8.06 2.81
N LEU A 95 -0.07 -6.72 2.69
CA LEU A 95 1.11 -5.86 2.80
C LEU A 95 1.76 -5.99 4.18
N VAL A 96 1.01 -5.90 5.28
CA VAL A 96 1.61 -6.00 6.63
C VAL A 96 2.19 -7.40 6.89
N LEU A 97 1.56 -8.45 6.35
CA LEU A 97 2.04 -9.82 6.44
C LEU A 97 3.35 -9.98 5.62
N ALA A 98 3.39 -9.42 4.41
CA ALA A 98 4.59 -9.42 3.57
C ALA A 98 5.76 -8.69 4.22
N LEU A 99 5.53 -7.54 4.85
CA LEU A 99 6.56 -6.83 5.64
C LEU A 99 7.14 -7.68 6.78
N GLY A 100 6.39 -8.65 7.29
CA GLY A 100 6.86 -9.61 8.27
C GLY A 100 7.64 -10.76 7.75
N ALA A 101 7.10 -11.38 6.71
CA ALA A 101 7.79 -12.45 6.02
C ALA A 101 9.13 -11.93 5.52
N ALA A 102 9.18 -10.73 4.94
CA ALA A 102 10.40 -10.10 4.47
C ALA A 102 11.37 -9.73 5.61
N SER A 103 10.88 -9.33 6.79
CA SER A 103 11.74 -8.97 7.92
C SER A 103 12.31 -10.17 8.67
N ALA A 104 11.66 -11.33 8.59
CA ALA A 104 12.14 -12.55 9.21
C ALA A 104 13.48 -13.03 8.60
N PRO A 105 14.39 -13.60 9.40
CA PRO A 105 15.66 -14.14 8.91
C PRO A 105 15.47 -15.23 7.86
N LEU A 106 16.38 -15.30 6.86
CA LEU A 106 16.37 -16.35 5.82
C LEU A 106 16.36 -17.77 6.41
N ILE A 107 17.10 -17.98 7.50
CA ILE A 107 17.17 -19.27 8.22
C ILE A 107 15.82 -19.75 8.78
N LYS A 108 14.82 -18.86 8.88
CA LYS A 108 13.44 -19.18 9.31
C LYS A 108 12.44 -19.16 8.15
N GLY A 109 12.92 -19.21 6.90
CA GLY A 109 12.09 -19.13 5.69
C GLY A 109 11.55 -17.73 5.38
N GLY A 110 12.15 -16.68 5.98
CA GLY A 110 11.82 -15.28 5.70
C GLY A 110 12.61 -14.68 4.54
N GLY A 111 12.40 -13.40 4.26
CA GLY A 111 13.10 -12.67 3.19
C GLY A 111 14.49 -12.16 3.56
N GLY A 112 14.85 -12.16 4.85
CA GLY A 112 16.17 -11.74 5.32
C GLY A 112 16.45 -10.24 5.31
N PHE A 113 15.45 -9.42 5.03
CA PHE A 113 15.64 -7.97 4.88
C PHE A 113 15.64 -7.24 6.23
N GLY A 114 15.17 -7.85 7.33
CA GLY A 114 15.15 -7.22 8.65
C GLY A 114 14.46 -5.85 8.62
N LEU A 115 15.20 -4.80 9.02
CA LEU A 115 14.74 -3.40 9.00
C LEU A 115 14.52 -2.85 7.57
N ALA A 116 15.09 -3.49 6.55
CA ALA A 116 14.95 -3.13 5.14
C ALA A 116 13.70 -3.72 4.48
N ALA A 117 12.87 -4.48 5.21
CA ALA A 117 11.71 -5.16 4.64
C ALA A 117 10.77 -4.21 3.88
N ALA A 118 10.56 -2.99 4.38
CA ALA A 118 9.75 -1.99 3.68
C ALA A 118 10.38 -1.57 2.35
N ALA A 119 11.69 -1.39 2.28
CA ALA A 119 12.38 -1.01 1.06
C ALA A 119 12.39 -2.15 0.01
N ALA A 120 12.27 -3.41 0.43
CA ALA A 120 12.07 -4.54 -0.49
C ALA A 120 10.60 -4.70 -0.95
N VAL A 121 9.64 -4.63 -0.02
CA VAL A 121 8.22 -4.92 -0.30
C VAL A 121 7.53 -3.78 -1.04
N MET A 122 7.78 -2.53 -0.65
CA MET A 122 7.01 -1.38 -1.13
C MET A 122 7.14 -1.15 -2.65
N PRO A 123 8.34 -1.16 -3.26
CA PRO A 123 8.46 -0.97 -4.70
C PRO A 123 7.74 -2.06 -5.50
N ILE A 124 7.75 -3.32 -5.03
CA ILE A 124 7.03 -4.42 -5.70
C ILE A 124 5.53 -4.11 -5.75
N VAL A 125 4.95 -3.68 -4.63
CA VAL A 125 3.52 -3.34 -4.53
C VAL A 125 3.18 -2.15 -5.41
N PHE A 126 3.93 -1.04 -5.33
CA PHE A 126 3.60 0.18 -6.05
C PHE A 126 3.91 0.14 -7.55
N ALA A 127 4.70 -0.82 -8.00
CA ALA A 127 4.91 -1.09 -9.43
C ALA A 127 3.89 -2.06 -10.00
N GLY A 128 3.55 -3.08 -9.22
CA GLY A 128 2.59 -4.10 -9.63
C GLY A 128 1.16 -3.57 -9.65
N ALA A 129 0.78 -2.77 -8.66
CA ALA A 129 -0.60 -2.28 -8.54
C ALA A 129 -1.09 -1.49 -9.77
N PRO A 130 -0.33 -0.56 -10.36
CA PRO A 130 -0.71 0.09 -11.61
C PRO A 130 -0.90 -0.89 -12.78
N VAL A 131 -0.04 -1.91 -12.90
CA VAL A 131 -0.15 -2.93 -13.96
C VAL A 131 -1.43 -3.74 -13.81
N ILE A 132 -1.73 -4.19 -12.59
CA ILE A 132 -2.99 -4.91 -12.29
C ILE A 132 -4.20 -4.02 -12.55
N ASN A 133 -4.14 -2.74 -12.15
CA ASN A 133 -5.22 -1.79 -12.41
C ASN A 133 -5.49 -1.65 -13.91
N THR A 134 -4.44 -1.54 -14.74
CA THR A 134 -4.66 -1.45 -16.19
C THR A 134 -5.18 -2.75 -16.78
N ILE A 135 -4.68 -3.91 -16.35
CA ILE A 135 -5.22 -5.20 -16.81
C ILE A 135 -6.70 -5.30 -16.47
N THR A 136 -7.08 -5.00 -15.22
CA THR A 136 -8.49 -4.97 -14.79
C THR A 136 -9.31 -3.99 -15.61
N ALA A 137 -8.81 -2.78 -15.85
CA ALA A 137 -9.50 -1.78 -16.67
C ALA A 137 -9.71 -2.27 -18.11
N MET A 138 -8.72 -2.92 -18.72
CA MET A 138 -8.83 -3.51 -20.06
C MET A 138 -9.81 -4.70 -20.09
N LEU A 139 -9.94 -5.45 -19.01
CA LEU A 139 -10.90 -6.55 -18.94
C LEU A 139 -12.34 -6.05 -18.77
N VAL A 140 -12.53 -4.97 -18.00
CA VAL A 140 -13.84 -4.36 -17.77
C VAL A 140 -14.27 -3.49 -18.96
N HIS A 141 -13.32 -2.81 -19.61
CA HIS A 141 -13.51 -2.00 -20.80
C HIS A 141 -12.53 -2.45 -21.89
N PRO A 142 -12.89 -3.49 -22.68
CA PRO A 142 -12.03 -4.01 -23.74
C PRO A 142 -11.62 -2.91 -24.72
N PRO A 143 -10.32 -2.79 -25.06
CA PRO A 143 -9.84 -1.77 -25.98
C PRO A 143 -10.45 -1.97 -27.38
N GLU A 144 -10.89 -0.88 -27.99
CA GLU A 144 -11.37 -0.88 -29.38
C GLU A 144 -10.25 -1.39 -30.31
N GLY A 145 -10.47 -2.54 -30.96
CA GLY A 145 -9.46 -3.22 -31.79
C GLY A 145 -8.69 -4.37 -31.12
N GLY A 146 -9.01 -4.70 -29.85
CA GLY A 146 -8.44 -5.85 -29.13
C GLY A 146 -7.02 -5.62 -28.60
N PHE A 147 -6.43 -6.63 -27.96
CA PHE A 147 -5.10 -6.51 -27.32
C PHE A 147 -3.95 -6.10 -28.26
N LYS A 148 -4.15 -6.19 -29.59
CA LYS A 148 -3.18 -5.76 -30.60
C LYS A 148 -3.23 -4.25 -30.90
N SER A 149 -4.27 -3.53 -30.49
CA SER A 149 -4.39 -2.08 -30.67
C SER A 149 -3.86 -1.28 -29.47
N LEU A 150 -3.23 -1.93 -28.49
CA LEU A 150 -2.66 -1.24 -27.33
C LEU A 150 -1.61 -0.21 -27.78
N PRO A 151 -1.71 1.06 -27.34
CA PRO A 151 -0.72 2.06 -27.70
C PRO A 151 0.67 1.62 -27.25
N VAL A 152 1.63 1.63 -28.17
CA VAL A 152 3.03 1.30 -27.87
C VAL A 152 3.58 2.13 -26.68
N PRO A 153 3.28 3.44 -26.54
CA PRO A 153 3.70 4.20 -25.36
C PRO A 153 3.19 3.66 -24.03
N PHE A 154 1.99 3.06 -24.00
CA PHE A 154 1.44 2.44 -22.79
C PHE A 154 2.26 1.21 -22.37
N LEU A 155 2.60 0.34 -23.32
CA LEU A 155 3.43 -0.85 -23.06
C LEU A 155 4.85 -0.46 -22.58
N ILE A 156 5.43 0.57 -23.20
CA ILE A 156 6.70 1.15 -22.75
C ILE A 156 6.57 1.69 -21.32
N GLY A 157 5.48 2.40 -21.01
CA GLY A 157 5.20 2.90 -19.66
C GLY A 157 5.14 1.79 -18.61
N CYS A 158 4.48 0.67 -18.90
CA CYS A 158 4.46 -0.50 -18.02
C CYS A 158 5.86 -1.09 -17.79
N LEU A 159 6.66 -1.23 -18.87
CA LEU A 159 8.04 -1.71 -18.77
C LEU A 159 8.92 -0.74 -17.96
N MET A 160 8.76 0.57 -18.15
CA MET A 160 9.46 1.61 -17.40
C MET A 160 9.05 1.63 -15.93
N ALA A 161 7.77 1.41 -15.61
CA ALA A 161 7.30 1.31 -14.24
C ALA A 161 7.87 0.07 -13.54
N ALA A 162 7.82 -1.09 -14.20
CA ALA A 162 8.37 -2.33 -13.67
C ALA A 162 9.90 -2.25 -13.47
N SER A 163 10.62 -1.72 -14.45
CA SER A 163 12.08 -1.53 -14.36
C SER A 163 12.46 -0.48 -13.33
N GLY A 164 11.78 0.67 -13.28
CA GLY A 164 12.01 1.71 -12.28
C GLY A 164 11.81 1.19 -10.86
N ALA A 165 10.76 0.40 -10.63
CA ALA A 165 10.55 -0.23 -9.33
C ALA A 165 11.58 -1.29 -8.98
N PHE A 166 12.02 -2.09 -9.96
CA PHE A 166 13.14 -3.01 -9.76
C PHE A 166 14.41 -2.26 -9.38
N LEU A 167 14.72 -1.15 -10.05
CA LEU A 167 15.89 -0.32 -9.73
C LEU A 167 15.79 0.26 -8.32
N VAL A 168 14.64 0.80 -7.92
CA VAL A 168 14.40 1.30 -6.56
C VAL A 168 14.53 0.19 -5.53
N ALA A 169 13.94 -0.99 -5.76
CA ALA A 169 14.07 -2.14 -4.87
C ALA A 169 15.52 -2.65 -4.80
N LYS A 170 16.24 -2.70 -5.91
CA LYS A 170 17.59 -3.28 -5.93
C LYS A 170 18.64 -2.32 -5.35
N TYR A 171 18.53 -1.04 -5.67
CA TYR A 171 19.56 -0.04 -5.36
C TYR A 171 19.17 0.92 -4.24
N ALA A 172 18.02 0.74 -3.58
CA ALA A 172 17.72 1.48 -2.35
C ALA A 172 18.88 1.29 -1.35
N PRO A 173 19.47 2.38 -0.83
CA PRO A 173 20.60 2.30 0.11
C PRO A 173 20.28 1.48 1.37
N SER A 174 19.01 1.43 1.75
CA SER A 174 18.49 0.63 2.85
C SER A 174 18.37 -0.88 2.53
N ASN A 175 18.37 -1.29 1.26
CA ASN A 175 18.29 -2.70 0.83
C ASN A 175 19.65 -3.38 0.69
N THR A 176 20.71 -2.61 0.54
CA THR A 176 22.07 -3.11 0.74
C THR A 176 22.33 -3.08 2.24
N GLY A 177 22.63 -4.22 2.87
CA GLY A 177 22.93 -4.35 4.30
C GLY A 177 24.22 -3.65 4.75
N GLY A 178 24.44 -2.40 4.33
CA GLY A 178 25.43 -1.51 4.89
C GLY A 178 25.15 -1.36 6.37
N ALA A 179 26.18 -1.61 7.18
CA ALA A 179 26.16 -1.70 8.62
C ALA A 179 25.11 -0.77 9.25
N ALA A 180 24.28 -1.35 10.13
CA ALA A 180 23.41 -0.60 11.01
C ALA A 180 24.16 0.65 11.49
N HIS A 181 23.62 1.84 11.16
CA HIS A 181 24.15 3.07 11.71
C HIS A 181 24.15 2.87 13.23
N LYS A 182 25.35 2.81 13.81
CA LYS A 182 25.56 2.67 15.25
C LYS A 182 24.66 3.72 15.91
N PRO A 183 23.75 3.36 16.84
CA PRO A 183 22.95 4.36 17.51
C PRO A 183 23.90 5.42 18.05
N ALA A 184 23.68 6.69 17.68
CA ALA A 184 24.45 7.78 18.24
C ALA A 184 24.38 7.63 19.75
N ALA A 185 25.54 7.45 20.39
CA ALA A 185 25.63 7.24 21.81
C ALA A 185 24.90 8.39 22.50
N ALA A 186 23.86 8.07 23.27
CA ALA A 186 23.18 9.04 24.11
C ALA A 186 24.24 9.68 25.00
N SER A 187 24.52 10.96 24.79
CA SER A 187 25.32 11.77 25.69
C SER A 187 24.65 11.75 27.06
N LYS A 188 25.32 11.20 28.07
CA LYS A 188 24.87 11.29 29.46
C LYS A 188 24.77 12.78 29.82
N PRO A 189 23.69 13.22 30.50
CA PRO A 189 23.65 14.55 31.08
C PRO A 189 24.72 14.66 32.18
N HIS A 190 25.45 15.78 32.16
CA HIS A 190 26.38 16.20 33.21
C HIS A 190 25.64 16.63 34.48
#